data_AF-A0A511DSF4-F1
#
_entry.id   AF-A0A511DSF4-F1
#
_cell.length_a   1.000
_cell.length_b   1.000
_cell.length_c   1.000
_cell.angle_alpha   90.00
_cell.angle_beta   90.00
_cell.angle_gamma   90.00
#
_symmetry.space_group_name_H-M   'P 1'
#
loop_
_entity.id
_entity.type
_entity.pdbx_description
1 polymer ?
#
loop_
_entity_poly.entity_id
_entity_poly.type
_entity_poly.pdbx_seq_one_letter_code
_entity_poly.pdbx_strand_id
1 'polypeptide(L)'
;MHVSPWMTATATFFVQLLILFIVAGFLVVLRKNQFFRSKVKIKPLDFWPPILLYFIHEISKNGLSGSFIPEVVIVWLGLTLIVLIWQIFTNPHLTYRKFFVTFWRFSDLFLFFCWIVVGIYVIFEAL
;
A
#
# COMPACT_ATOMS: atom_id res chain seq x y z
N MET A 1 -16.19 -20.97 21.34
CA MET A 1 -15.59 -21.50 20.09
C MET A 1 -14.18 -20.93 20.01
N HIS A 2 -13.15 -21.76 20.14
CA HIS A 2 -11.78 -21.33 19.86
C HIS A 2 -11.67 -21.14 18.34
N VAL A 3 -11.67 -19.90 17.89
CA VAL A 3 -11.36 -19.58 16.49
C VAL A 3 -9.86 -19.85 16.31
N SER A 4 -9.49 -20.66 15.31
CA SER A 4 -8.08 -20.95 15.06
C SER A 4 -7.35 -19.68 14.58
N PRO A 5 -6.05 -19.51 14.91
CA PRO A 5 -5.28 -18.34 14.48
C PRO A 5 -5.25 -18.13 12.96
N TRP A 6 -5.23 -19.20 12.16
CA TRP A 6 -5.29 -19.07 10.69
C TRP A 6 -6.64 -18.54 10.20
N MET A 7 -7.76 -18.85 10.88
CA MET A 7 -9.08 -18.34 10.52
C MET A 7 -9.19 -16.84 10.80
N THR A 8 -8.62 -16.36 11.91
CA THR A 8 -8.61 -14.92 12.22
C THR A 8 -7.69 -14.14 11.28
N ALA A 9 -6.51 -14.68 10.94
CA ALA A 9 -5.60 -14.07 9.97
C ALA A 9 -6.24 -13.97 8.58
N THR A 10 -6.87 -15.05 8.12
CA THR A 10 -7.57 -15.12 6.83
C THR A 10 -8.75 -14.13 6.79
N ALA A 11 -9.56 -14.09 7.84
CA ALA A 11 -10.67 -13.14 7.95
C ALA A 11 -10.17 -11.69 7.91
N THR A 12 -9.08 -11.38 8.64
CA THR A 12 -8.47 -10.05 8.65
C THR A 12 -8.00 -9.64 7.26
N PHE A 13 -7.33 -10.55 6.52
CA PHE A 13 -6.90 -10.30 5.16
C PHE A 13 -8.07 -9.98 4.20
N PHE A 14 -9.16 -10.75 4.27
CA PHE A 14 -10.36 -10.49 3.46
C PHE A 14 -11.08 -9.20 3.84
N VAL A 15 -11.12 -8.85 5.13
CA VAL A 15 -11.69 -7.57 5.59
C VAL A 15 -10.87 -6.40 5.06
N GLN A 16 -9.53 -6.47 5.15
CA GLN A 16 -8.63 -5.44 4.60
C GLN A 16 -8.83 -5.30 3.08
N LEU A 17 -8.94 -6.41 2.33
CA LEU A 17 -9.25 -6.40 0.91
C LEU A 17 -10.59 -5.71 0.61
N LEU A 18 -11.63 -6.01 1.39
CA LEU A 18 -12.94 -5.40 1.27
C LEU A 18 -12.88 -3.89 1.56
N ILE A 19 -12.10 -3.46 2.54
CA ILE A 19 -11.85 -2.03 2.81
C ILE A 19 -11.17 -1.36 1.62
N LEU A 20 -10.16 -1.98 0.99
CA LEU A 20 -9.54 -1.43 -0.23
C LEU A 20 -10.57 -1.22 -1.34
N PHE A 21 -11.48 -2.17 -1.55
CA PHE A 21 -12.56 -2.04 -2.53
C PHE A 21 -13.55 -0.91 -2.16
N ILE A 22 -13.92 -0.79 -0.88
CA ILE A 22 -14.80 0.29 -0.41
C ILE A 22 -14.13 1.65 -0.61
N VAL A 23 -12.86 1.80 -0.24
CA VAL A 23 -12.10 3.05 -0.41
C VAL A 23 -11.97 3.39 -1.89
N ALA A 24 -11.63 2.42 -2.73
CA ALA A 24 -11.56 2.61 -4.18
C ALA A 24 -12.92 3.04 -4.76
N GLY A 25 -14.00 2.36 -4.40
CA GLY A 25 -15.37 2.67 -4.84
C GLY A 25 -15.82 4.06 -4.39
N PHE A 26 -15.61 4.39 -3.12
CA PHE A 26 -15.92 5.70 -2.53
C PHE A 26 -15.17 6.82 -3.27
N LEU A 27 -13.89 6.63 -3.55
CA LEU A 27 -13.08 7.62 -4.28
C LEU A 27 -13.52 7.76 -5.76
N VAL A 28 -13.97 6.68 -6.40
CA VAL A 28 -14.56 6.75 -7.75
C VAL A 28 -15.85 7.57 -7.75
N VAL A 29 -16.72 7.36 -6.76
CA VAL A 29 -17.97 8.12 -6.59
C VAL A 29 -17.68 9.59 -6.30
N LEU A 30 -16.76 9.89 -5.38
CA LEU A 30 -16.33 11.26 -5.10
C LEU A 30 -15.81 11.98 -6.33
N ARG A 31 -15.06 11.27 -7.19
CA ARG A 31 -14.51 11.83 -8.43
C ARG A 31 -15.58 12.14 -9.48
N LYS A 32 -16.75 11.50 -9.44
CA LYS A 32 -17.89 11.84 -10.30
C LYS A 32 -18.50 13.19 -9.95
N ASN A 33 -18.29 13.70 -8.73
CA ASN A 33 -18.80 14.99 -8.32
C ASN A 33 -17.95 16.14 -8.89
N GLN A 34 -18.54 17.04 -9.69
CA GLN A 34 -17.82 18.09 -10.42
C GLN A 34 -17.05 19.05 -9.50
N PHE A 35 -17.56 19.28 -8.28
CA PHE A 35 -16.93 20.14 -7.27
C PHE A 35 -15.54 19.64 -6.84
N PHE A 36 -15.39 18.32 -6.66
CA PHE A 36 -14.12 17.71 -6.27
C PHE A 36 -13.10 17.70 -7.43
N ARG A 37 -13.60 17.53 -8.66
CA ARG A 37 -12.79 17.52 -9.89
C ARG A 37 -12.08 18.84 -10.14
N SER A 38 -12.71 19.95 -9.72
CA SER A 38 -12.20 21.32 -9.88
C SER A 38 -11.10 21.67 -8.87
N LYS A 39 -11.24 21.26 -7.61
CA LYS A 39 -10.35 21.68 -6.52
C LYS A 39 -9.23 20.70 -6.18
N VAL A 40 -9.40 19.40 -6.48
CA VAL A 40 -8.50 18.36 -5.99
C VAL A 40 -8.02 17.48 -7.14
N LYS A 41 -6.76 17.67 -7.57
CA LYS A 41 -6.08 16.81 -8.55
C LYS A 41 -5.48 15.54 -7.93
N ILE A 42 -5.95 15.12 -6.75
CA ILE A 42 -5.51 13.90 -6.08
C ILE A 42 -6.20 12.72 -6.76
N LYS A 43 -5.42 11.72 -7.19
CA LYS A 43 -5.97 10.48 -7.77
C LYS A 43 -6.33 9.53 -6.62
N PRO A 44 -7.39 8.71 -6.76
CA PRO A 44 -7.78 7.74 -5.72
C PRO A 44 -6.65 6.85 -5.19
N LEU A 45 -5.78 6.39 -6.09
CA LEU A 45 -4.59 5.61 -5.74
C LEU A 45 -3.60 6.36 -4.85
N ASP A 46 -3.71 7.68 -4.71
CA ASP A 46 -2.78 8.45 -3.89
C ASP A 46 -2.94 8.15 -2.40
N PHE A 47 -4.08 7.58 -2.00
CA PHE A 47 -4.36 7.18 -0.62
C PHE A 47 -3.91 5.75 -0.29
N TRP A 48 -3.49 4.96 -1.28
CA TRP A 48 -3.16 3.55 -1.07
C TRP A 48 -1.90 3.35 -0.22
N PRO A 49 -0.77 4.05 -0.43
CA PRO A 49 0.44 3.82 0.36
C PRO A 49 0.25 3.90 1.88
N PRO A 50 -0.39 4.94 2.48
CA PRO A 50 -0.59 4.98 3.92
C PRO A 50 -1.55 3.89 4.42
N ILE A 51 -2.59 3.55 3.65
CA ILE A 51 -3.53 2.48 4.01
C ILE A 51 -2.83 1.12 4.00
N LEU A 52 -2.03 0.84 2.98
CA LEU A 52 -1.29 -0.41 2.84
C LEU A 52 -0.24 -0.57 3.93
N LEU A 53 0.49 0.50 4.29
CA LEU A 53 1.41 0.47 5.43
C LEU A 53 0.71 0.13 6.74
N TYR A 54 -0.47 0.72 6.98
CA TYR A 54 -1.30 0.39 8.15
C TYR A 54 -1.76 -1.07 8.12
N PHE A 55 -2.21 -1.59 6.97
CA PHE A 55 -2.63 -2.98 6.86
C PHE A 55 -1.48 -3.97 7.07
N ILE A 56 -0.31 -3.67 6.52
CA ILE A 56 0.92 -4.44 6.76
C ILE A 56 1.24 -4.43 8.26
N HIS A 57 1.13 -3.28 8.94
CA HIS A 57 1.32 -3.19 10.39
C HIS A 57 0.39 -4.11 11.16
N GLU A 58 -0.90 -3.98 10.89
CA GLU A 58 -1.96 -4.66 11.62
C GLU A 58 -1.85 -6.17 11.44
N ILE A 59 -1.70 -6.64 10.20
CA ILE A 59 -1.64 -8.08 9.91
C ILE A 59 -0.36 -8.70 10.46
N SER A 60 0.77 -7.99 10.39
CA SER A 60 2.03 -8.48 10.96
C SER A 60 2.01 -8.50 12.48
N LYS A 61 1.57 -7.43 13.13
CA LYS A 61 1.57 -7.34 14.60
C LYS A 61 0.59 -8.30 15.26
N ASN A 62 -0.54 -8.58 14.60
CA ASN A 62 -1.55 -9.49 15.15
C ASN A 62 -1.24 -10.96 14.85
N GLY A 63 -0.53 -11.23 13.74
CA GLY A 63 -0.18 -12.59 13.32
C GLY A 63 1.21 -13.06 13.75
N LEU A 64 2.14 -12.14 14.01
CA LEU A 64 3.54 -12.41 14.32
C LEU A 64 3.96 -11.60 15.55
N SER A 65 5.08 -11.97 16.18
CA SER A 65 5.60 -11.31 17.39
C SER A 65 6.14 -9.88 17.17
N GLY A 66 6.08 -9.36 15.93
CA GLY A 66 6.62 -8.07 15.54
C GLY A 66 5.93 -7.49 14.31
N SER A 67 6.28 -6.25 13.97
CA SER A 67 5.74 -5.59 12.78
C SER A 67 6.76 -5.63 11.65
N PHE A 68 6.32 -5.99 10.44
CA PHE A 68 7.15 -5.98 9.22
C PHE A 68 7.25 -4.59 8.57
N ILE A 69 6.69 -3.54 9.19
CA ILE A 69 6.85 -2.16 8.69
C ILE A 69 8.33 -1.82 8.52
N PRO A 70 9.25 -2.01 9.50
CA PRO A 70 10.62 -1.55 9.37
C PRO A 70 11.31 -2.14 8.14
N GLU A 71 11.16 -3.44 7.91
CA GLU A 71 11.72 -4.16 6.77
C GLU A 71 11.12 -3.64 5.45
N VAL A 72 9.79 -3.53 5.38
CA VAL A 72 9.10 -3.01 4.19
C VAL A 72 9.52 -1.57 3.90
N VAL A 73 9.65 -0.72 4.91
CA VAL A 73 10.07 0.68 4.77
C VAL A 73 11.53 0.78 4.35
N ILE A 74 12.43 -0.05 4.89
CA ILE A 74 13.83 -0.08 4.47
C ILE A 74 13.94 -0.46 2.98
N VAL A 75 13.27 -1.53 2.56
CA VAL A 75 13.27 -1.96 1.16
C VAL A 75 12.62 -0.90 0.27
N TRP A 76 11.52 -0.30 0.72
CA TRP A 76 10.83 0.77 0.00
C TRP A 76 11.74 1.97 -0.21
N LEU A 77 12.39 2.47 0.85
CA LEU A 77 13.35 3.57 0.78
C LEU A 77 14.53 3.23 -0.14
N GLY A 78 15.10 2.02 -0.03
CA GLY A 78 16.18 1.55 -0.89
C GLY A 78 15.79 1.56 -2.37
N LEU A 79 14.64 0.97 -2.72
CA LEU A 79 14.13 0.98 -4.10
C LEU A 79 13.88 2.39 -4.60
N THR A 80 13.36 3.28 -3.75
CA THR A 80 13.07 4.65 -4.16
C THR A 80 14.33 5.45 -4.44
N LEU A 81 15.41 5.17 -3.72
CA LEU A 81 16.72 5.75 -3.96
C LEU A 81 17.31 5.25 -5.29
N ILE A 82 17.19 3.94 -5.58
CA ILE A 82 17.59 3.37 -6.88
C ILE A 82 16.82 4.00 -8.03
N VAL A 83 15.49 4.12 -7.91
CA VAL A 83 14.64 4.74 -8.94
C VAL A 83 14.98 6.22 -9.12
N LEU A 84 15.28 6.94 -8.04
CA LEU A 84 15.71 8.34 -8.10
C LEU A 84 17.02 8.47 -8.88
N ILE A 85 18.03 7.66 -8.54
CA ILE A 85 19.33 7.66 -9.23
C ILE A 85 19.13 7.37 -10.72
N TRP A 86 18.38 6.33 -11.06
CA TRP A 86 18.08 6.01 -12.46
C TRP A 86 17.39 7.20 -13.17
N GLN A 87 16.39 7.81 -12.55
CA GLN A 87 15.67 8.94 -13.15
C GLN A 87 16.56 10.16 -13.40
N ILE A 88 17.55 10.42 -12.54
CA ILE A 88 18.53 11.50 -12.75
C ILE A 88 19.32 11.28 -14.04
N PHE A 89 19.73 10.03 -14.33
CA PHE A 89 20.51 9.72 -15.53
C PHE A 89 19.68 9.61 -16.81
N THR A 90 18.44 9.13 -16.73
CA THR A 90 17.60 8.89 -17.92
C THR A 90 16.73 10.09 -18.32
N ASN A 91 16.42 11.01 -17.40
CA ASN A 91 15.55 12.15 -17.66
C ASN A 91 16.25 13.49 -17.39
N PRO A 92 16.88 14.13 -18.40
CA PRO A 92 17.53 15.43 -18.22
C PRO A 92 16.55 16.58 -17.89
N HIS A 93 15.24 16.38 -18.10
CA HIS A 93 14.17 17.32 -17.74
C HIS A 93 13.31 16.81 -16.57
N LEU A 94 13.92 16.07 -15.65
CA LEU A 94 13.23 15.61 -14.45
C LEU A 94 12.75 16.82 -13.64
N THR A 95 11.45 16.86 -13.35
CA THR A 95 10.88 17.86 -12.44
C THR A 95 10.47 17.14 -11.17
N TYR A 96 10.53 17.83 -10.02
CA TYR A 96 10.07 17.30 -8.73
C TYR A 96 8.69 16.65 -8.86
N ARG A 97 7.76 17.30 -9.55
CA ARG A 97 6.40 16.78 -9.76
C ARG A 97 6.38 15.44 -10.49
N LYS A 98 7.17 15.28 -11.56
CA LYS A 98 7.21 14.01 -12.32
C LYS A 98 7.82 12.89 -11.48
N PHE A 99 8.90 13.19 -10.74
CA PHE A 99 9.52 12.24 -9.81
C PHE A 99 8.50 11.76 -8.77
N PHE A 100 7.85 12.67 -8.04
CA PHE A 100 6.88 12.31 -7.01
C PHE A 100 5.71 11.50 -7.55
N VAL A 101 5.19 11.82 -8.74
CA VAL A 101 4.12 11.04 -9.35
C VAL A 101 4.59 9.61 -9.65
N THR A 102 5.77 9.43 -10.26
CA THR A 102 6.31 8.10 -10.57
C THR A 102 6.63 7.31 -9.31
N PHE A 103 7.29 7.95 -8.35
CA PHE A 103 7.55 7.41 -7.01
C PHE A 103 6.26 6.90 -6.38
N TRP A 104 5.19 7.71 -6.39
CA TRP A 104 3.94 7.36 -5.72
C TRP A 104 3.25 6.16 -6.38
N ARG A 105 3.32 6.05 -7.72
CA ARG A 105 2.79 4.87 -8.44
C ARG A 105 3.59 3.61 -8.17
N PHE A 106 4.91 3.72 -8.13
CA PHE A 106 5.77 2.60 -7.82
C PHE A 106 5.56 2.11 -6.39
N SER A 107 5.45 3.05 -5.46
CA SER A 107 5.17 2.80 -4.04
C SER A 107 3.85 2.06 -3.85
N ASP A 108 2.82 2.45 -4.59
CA ASP A 108 1.52 1.79 -4.57
C ASP A 108 1.62 0.30 -4.95
N LEU A 109 2.24 0.01 -6.11
CA LEU A 109 2.44 -1.37 -6.56
C LEU A 109 3.32 -2.19 -5.60
N PHE A 110 4.41 -1.59 -5.13
CA PHE A 110 5.35 -2.22 -4.21
C PHE A 110 4.69 -2.56 -2.86
N LEU A 111 4.00 -1.60 -2.24
CA LEU A 111 3.34 -1.81 -0.96
C LEU A 111 2.16 -2.78 -1.09
N PHE A 112 1.44 -2.76 -2.22
CA PHE A 112 0.38 -3.73 -2.47
C PHE A 112 0.94 -5.15 -2.56
N PHE A 113 2.07 -5.32 -3.27
CA PHE A 113 2.78 -6.59 -3.32
C PHE A 113 3.27 -7.04 -1.93
N CYS A 114 3.90 -6.14 -1.16
CA CYS A 114 4.32 -6.43 0.20
C CYS A 114 3.14 -6.85 1.10
N TRP A 115 2.01 -6.17 1.00
CA TRP A 115 0.81 -6.52 1.75
C TRP A 115 0.31 -7.94 1.43
N ILE A 116 0.28 -8.33 0.15
CA ILE A 116 -0.06 -9.71 -0.25
C ILE A 116 0.94 -10.70 0.34
N VAL A 117 2.24 -10.46 0.18
CA VAL A 117 3.29 -11.37 0.65
C VAL A 117 3.24 -11.54 2.17
N VAL A 118 3.13 -10.45 2.93
CA VAL A 118 3.03 -10.49 4.39
C VAL A 118 1.74 -11.20 4.80
N GLY A 119 0.61 -10.91 4.15
CA GLY A 119 -0.66 -11.58 4.45
C GLY A 119 -0.60 -13.09 4.23
N ILE A 120 -0.04 -13.54 3.11
CA ILE A 120 0.18 -14.95 2.82
C ILE A 120 1.11 -15.58 3.87
N TYR A 121 2.24 -14.93 4.17
CA TYR A 121 3.21 -15.44 5.14
C TYR A 121 2.58 -15.63 6.53
N VAL A 122 1.81 -14.64 7.00
CA VAL A 122 1.09 -14.71 8.29
C VAL A 122 0.07 -15.86 8.29
N ILE A 123 -0.65 -16.08 7.20
CA ILE A 123 -1.62 -17.19 7.11
C ILE A 123 -0.91 -18.55 7.16
N PHE A 124 0.25 -18.68 6.49
CA PHE A 124 1.05 -19.90 6.51
C PHE A 124 1.67 -20.20 7.88
N GLU A 125 2.18 -19.19 8.60
CA GLU A 125 2.70 -19.36 9.97
C GLU A 125 1.59 -19.73 10.97
N ALA A 126 0.34 -19.36 10.69
CA ALA A 126 -0.80 -19.62 11.57
C ALA A 126 -1.49 -20.99 11.33
N LEU A 127 -1.09 -21.72 10.29
CA LEU A 127 -1.60 -23.04 9.87
C LEU A 127 -0.95 -24.17 10.69
#